data_AF-J0IQM6-F1
#
_entry.id   AF-J0IQM6-F1
#
_cell.length_a   1.000
_cell.length_b   1.000
_cell.length_c   1.000
_cell.angle_alpha   90.00
_cell.angle_beta   90.00
_cell.angle_gamma   90.00
#
_symmetry.space_group_name_H-M   'P 1'
#
loop_
_entity.id
_entity.type
_entity.pdbx_description
1 polymer ?
#
loop_
_entity_poly.entity_id
_entity_poly.type
_entity_poly.pdbx_seq_one_letter_code
_entity_poly.pdbx_strand_id
1 'polypeptide(L)'
;MRNNKTPFLSAIFTASIRGYQRFFSAFTPSSCRFYPTCSNYALWLLCFESPLSAMGKIAIRTLSCNPFCSGGIAYPTTRLKRPSLLQSYKDSNRNFKTITFWLVPTKSHATYYIIKV
;
A
#
# COMPACT_ATOMS: atom_id res chain seq x y z
N MET A 1 9.66 8.55 -1.28
CA MET A 1 8.68 9.11 -2.25
C MET A 1 7.26 8.96 -1.71
N ARG A 2 6.73 9.94 -0.98
CA ARG A 2 5.28 10.05 -0.76
C ARG A 2 4.74 10.79 -1.99
N ASN A 3 3.88 10.17 -2.80
CA ASN A 3 3.23 10.90 -3.87
C ASN A 3 2.26 11.89 -3.21
N ASN A 4 2.63 13.17 -3.18
CA ASN A 4 1.79 14.23 -2.59
C ASN A 4 0.57 14.52 -3.46
N LYS A 5 0.44 13.88 -4.62
CA LYS A 5 -0.79 13.85 -5.41
C LYS A 5 -1.73 12.77 -4.86
N THR A 6 -2.08 12.85 -3.58
CA THR A 6 -3.22 12.09 -3.06
C THR A 6 -4.48 12.82 -3.52
N PRO A 7 -5.23 12.31 -4.50
CA PRO A 7 -6.52 12.91 -4.85
C PRO A 7 -7.39 12.94 -3.60
N PHE A 8 -8.28 13.94 -3.47
CA PHE A 8 -9.19 14.10 -2.33
C PHE A 8 -9.86 12.76 -1.91
N LEU A 9 -10.26 11.93 -2.88
CA LEU A 9 -10.77 10.58 -2.66
C LEU A 9 -9.83 9.68 -1.84
N SER A 10 -8.54 9.63 -2.18
CA SER A 10 -7.58 8.78 -1.45
C SER A 10 -7.42 9.20 0.02
N ALA A 11 -7.57 10.50 0.31
CA ALA A 11 -7.56 11.01 1.67
C ALA A 11 -8.80 10.56 2.45
N ILE A 12 -9.98 10.61 1.82
CA ILE A 12 -11.23 10.09 2.41
C ILE A 12 -11.09 8.60 2.74
N PHE A 13 -10.66 7.77 1.78
CA PHE A 13 -10.48 6.34 2.03
C PHE A 13 -9.47 6.05 3.14
N THR A 14 -8.36 6.78 3.15
CA THR A 14 -7.35 6.67 4.21
C THR A 14 -7.91 7.03 5.57
N ALA A 15 -8.71 8.11 5.66
CA ALA A 15 -9.36 8.54 6.88
C ALA A 15 -10.39 7.50 7.37
N SER A 16 -11.22 6.96 6.48
CA SER A 16 -12.17 5.90 6.80
C SER A 16 -11.48 4.64 7.35
N ILE A 17 -10.38 4.21 6.72
CA ILE A 17 -9.63 3.03 7.19
C ILE A 17 -8.99 3.30 8.56
N ARG A 18 -8.45 4.49 8.80
CA ARG A 18 -7.88 4.85 10.10
C ARG A 18 -8.95 5.00 11.19
N GLY A 19 -10.11 5.54 10.83
CA GLY A 19 -11.29 5.56 11.70
C GLY A 19 -11.67 4.15 12.10
N TYR A 20 -11.83 3.26 11.12
CA TYR A 20 -12.09 1.84 11.35
C TYR A 20 -11.03 1.21 12.27
N GLN A 21 -9.74 1.40 11.99
CA GLN A 21 -8.66 0.90 12.86
C GLN A 21 -8.80 1.41 14.30
N ARG A 22 -9.15 2.69 14.50
CA ARG A 22 -9.26 3.26 15.86
C ARG A 22 -10.46 2.71 16.64
N PHE A 23 -11.59 2.49 15.97
CA PHE A 23 -12.81 1.98 16.62
C PHE A 23 -12.80 0.45 16.80
N PHE A 24 -12.31 -0.30 15.81
CA PHE A 24 -12.36 -1.76 15.81
C PHE A 24 -11.11 -2.42 16.43
N SER A 25 -9.96 -1.75 16.46
CA SER A 25 -8.75 -2.33 17.07
C SER A 25 -8.86 -2.54 18.58
N ALA A 26 -9.83 -1.90 19.25
CA ALA A 26 -10.11 -2.14 20.66
C ALA A 26 -10.95 -3.42 20.90
N PHE A 27 -11.69 -3.88 19.89
CA PHE A 27 -12.71 -4.93 20.05
C PHE A 27 -12.41 -6.23 19.28
N THR A 28 -11.47 -6.22 18.34
CA THR A 28 -11.20 -7.39 17.50
C THR A 28 -9.80 -7.95 17.75
N PRO A 29 -9.65 -9.26 18.03
CA PRO A 29 -8.35 -9.91 17.96
C PRO A 29 -7.81 -9.81 16.53
N SER A 30 -6.49 -9.97 16.36
CA SER A 30 -5.85 -9.93 15.04
C SER A 30 -6.25 -11.15 14.19
N SER A 31 -7.45 -11.12 13.62
CA SER A 31 -8.01 -12.20 12.79
C SER A 31 -7.54 -12.17 11.34
N CYS A 32 -6.70 -11.20 10.98
CA CYS A 32 -6.21 -11.10 9.62
C CYS A 32 -5.21 -12.23 9.34
N ARG A 33 -5.56 -13.10 8.41
CA ARG A 33 -4.79 -14.30 8.05
C ARG A 33 -3.56 -14.00 7.19
N PHE A 34 -3.45 -12.78 6.66
CA PHE A 34 -2.35 -12.38 5.82
C PHE A 34 -1.50 -11.27 6.44
N TYR A 35 -0.21 -11.27 6.11
CA TYR A 35 0.73 -10.21 6.45
C TYR A 35 1.12 -9.39 5.20
N PRO A 36 1.13 -8.06 5.24
CA PRO A 36 0.56 -7.20 6.28
C PRO A 36 -0.97 -7.31 6.33
N THR A 37 -1.56 -6.85 7.45
CA THR A 37 -3.01 -6.88 7.67
C THR A 37 -3.79 -6.20 6.55
N CYS A 38 -5.04 -6.61 6.28
CA CYS A 38 -5.86 -6.07 5.18
C CYS A 38 -5.97 -4.54 5.22
N SER A 39 -6.11 -3.94 6.42
CA SER A 39 -6.18 -2.48 6.58
C SER A 39 -4.84 -1.79 6.30
N ASN A 40 -3.71 -2.37 6.72
CA ASN A 40 -2.39 -1.82 6.42
C ASN A 40 -2.02 -2.00 4.94
N TYR A 41 -2.37 -3.15 4.36
CA TYR A 41 -2.28 -3.40 2.91
C TYR A 41 -3.03 -2.32 2.13
N ALA A 42 -4.25 -1.99 2.54
CA ALA A 42 -5.06 -0.94 1.91
C ALA A 42 -4.39 0.44 1.98
N LEU A 43 -3.85 0.82 3.15
CA LEU A 43 -3.14 2.08 3.32
C LEU A 43 -1.89 2.17 2.44
N TRP A 44 -1.15 1.07 2.29
CA TRP A 44 0.04 1.05 1.44
C TRP A 44 -0.37 1.18 -0.03
N LEU A 45 -1.37 0.42 -0.47
CA LEU A 45 -1.82 0.44 -1.86
C LEU A 45 -2.37 1.82 -2.28
N LEU A 46 -3.13 2.49 -1.39
CA LEU A 46 -3.63 3.86 -1.61
C LEU A 46 -2.51 4.92 -1.73
N CYS A 47 -1.30 4.64 -1.23
CA CYS A 47 -0.16 5.55 -1.38
C CYS A 47 0.51 5.46 -2.76
N PHE A 48 0.41 4.30 -3.43
CA PHE A 48 1.13 4.01 -4.69
C PHE A 48 0.20 3.92 -5.90
N GLU A 49 -1.06 3.51 -5.74
CA GLU A 49 -2.04 3.40 -6.83
C GLU A 49 -3.19 4.39 -6.68
N SER A 50 -3.95 4.57 -7.77
CA SER A 50 -5.18 5.37 -7.76
C SER A 50 -6.26 4.69 -6.89
N PRO A 51 -7.13 5.47 -6.21
CA PRO A 51 -8.09 4.93 -5.25
C PRO A 51 -9.02 3.87 -5.87
N LEU A 52 -9.50 4.09 -7.10
CA LEU A 52 -10.38 3.11 -7.77
C LEU A 52 -9.68 1.77 -8.04
N SER A 53 -8.44 1.80 -8.54
CA SER A 53 -7.67 0.57 -8.80
C SER A 53 -7.29 -0.14 -7.51
N ALA A 54 -6.92 0.63 -6.49
CA ALA A 54 -6.61 0.10 -5.17
C ALA A 54 -7.83 -0.57 -4.52
N MET A 55 -9.02 0.03 -4.62
CA MET A 55 -10.24 -0.53 -4.02
C MET A 55 -10.56 -1.94 -4.50
N GLY A 56 -10.43 -2.23 -5.79
CA GLY A 56 -10.67 -3.57 -6.33
C GLY A 56 -9.74 -4.61 -5.71
N LYS A 57 -8.43 -4.30 -5.64
CA LYS A 57 -7.42 -5.19 -5.03
C LYS A 57 -7.65 -5.37 -3.52
N ILE A 58 -8.03 -4.30 -2.82
CA ILE A 58 -8.35 -4.34 -1.39
C ILE A 58 -9.60 -5.19 -1.14
N ALA A 59 -10.65 -5.03 -1.94
CA ALA A 59 -11.90 -5.76 -1.81
C ALA A 59 -11.66 -7.26 -2.02
N ILE A 60 -11.00 -7.65 -3.12
CA ILE A 60 -10.64 -9.05 -3.39
C ILE A 60 -9.85 -9.64 -2.23
N ARG A 61 -8.87 -8.91 -1.70
CA ARG A 61 -8.05 -9.38 -0.59
C ARG A 61 -8.84 -9.50 0.72
N THR A 62 -9.76 -8.58 0.98
CA THR A 62 -10.62 -8.61 2.17
C THR A 62 -11.57 -9.80 2.13
N LEU A 63 -12.19 -10.07 0.97
CA LEU A 63 -13.04 -11.24 0.76
C LEU A 63 -12.26 -12.56 0.86
N SER A 64 -10.99 -12.56 0.42
CA SER A 64 -10.10 -13.71 0.55
C SER A 64 -9.61 -13.93 1.99
N CYS A 65 -9.80 -12.97 2.90
CA CYS A 65 -9.39 -13.07 4.29
C CYS A 65 -10.48 -13.74 5.15
N ASN A 66 -10.84 -14.98 4.79
CA ASN A 66 -11.77 -15.82 5.52
C ASN A 66 -11.03 -17.01 6.20
N PRO A 67 -11.60 -17.67 7.22
CA PRO A 67 -10.93 -18.72 7.98
C PRO A 67 -10.56 -19.96 7.17
N PHE A 68 -11.18 -20.17 5.99
CA PHE A 68 -10.94 -21.31 5.12
C PHE A 68 -9.76 -21.12 4.16
N CYS A 69 -9.13 -19.94 4.13
CA CYS A 69 -7.94 -19.68 3.31
C CYS A 69 -6.64 -19.91 4.10
N SER A 70 -5.60 -20.47 3.47
CA SER A 70 -4.33 -20.82 4.13
C SER A 70 -3.51 -19.65 4.67
N GLY A 71 -3.82 -18.39 4.30
CA GLY A 71 -3.10 -17.22 4.79
C GLY A 71 -1.66 -17.10 4.30
N GLY A 72 -0.91 -16.14 4.84
CA GLY A 72 0.52 -15.99 4.55
C GLY A 72 0.99 -14.57 4.24
N ILE A 73 2.24 -14.45 3.77
CA ILE A 73 2.88 -13.18 3.45
C ILE A 73 2.48 -12.76 2.04
N ALA A 74 1.77 -11.64 1.92
CA ALA A 74 1.28 -11.10 0.67
C ALA A 74 1.37 -9.57 0.67
N TYR A 75 2.55 -9.07 0.33
CA TYR A 75 2.82 -7.64 0.19
C TYR A 75 2.10 -7.05 -1.03
N PRO A 76 1.67 -5.77 -0.96
CA PRO A 76 1.11 -5.09 -2.11
C PRO A 76 2.17 -4.90 -3.20
N THR A 77 1.77 -5.14 -4.44
CA THR A 77 2.59 -4.89 -5.62
C THR A 77 2.05 -3.70 -6.39
N THR A 78 2.97 -2.88 -6.87
CA THR A 78 2.64 -1.75 -7.74
C THR A 78 3.52 -1.77 -8.99
N ARG A 79 2.95 -1.28 -10.10
CA ARG A 79 3.68 -1.11 -11.36
C ARG A 79 4.25 0.30 -11.41
N LEU A 80 5.57 0.41 -11.23
CA LEU A 80 6.25 1.70 -11.37
C LEU A 80 6.65 1.91 -12.84
N LYS A 81 6.30 3.08 -13.39
CA LYS A 81 6.92 3.56 -14.62
C LYS A 81 8.33 4.05 -14.26
N ARG A 82 9.36 3.61 -15.00
CA ARG A 82 10.72 4.10 -14.80
C ARG A 82 10.73 5.62 -14.93
N PRO A 83 11.25 6.37 -13.94
CA PRO A 83 11.41 7.81 -14.09
C PRO A 83 12.40 8.10 -15.21
N SER A 84 12.19 9.20 -15.94
CA SER A 84 13.20 9.70 -16.89
C SER A 84 14.49 10.07 -16.15
N LEU A 85 15.63 10.05 -16.85
CA LEU A 85 16.93 10.40 -16.25
C LEU A 85 16.90 11.79 -15.58
N LEU A 86 16.22 12.76 -16.18
CA LEU A 86 16.01 14.09 -15.60
C LEU A 86 15.22 14.04 -14.28
N GLN A 87 14.20 13.19 -14.20
CA GLN A 87 13.42 13.01 -12.98
C GLN A 87 14.26 12.36 -11.87
N SER A 88 15.10 11.36 -12.22
CA SER A 88 16.02 10.74 -11.28
C SER A 88 17.07 11.72 -10.74
N TYR A 89 17.62 12.60 -11.60
CA TYR A 89 18.56 13.65 -11.17
C TYR A 89 17.89 14.65 -10.21
N LYS A 90 16.67 15.09 -10.52
CA LYS A 90 15.90 16.01 -9.68
C LYS A 90 15.53 15.41 -8.33
N ASP A 91 15.28 14.11 -8.28
CA ASP A 91 15.02 13.38 -7.03
C ASP A 91 16.30 13.19 -6.20
N SER A 92 17.48 13.05 -6.82
CA SER A 92 18.78 12.99 -6.15
C SER A 92 19.17 14.31 -5.47
N ASN A 93 18.86 15.44 -6.12
CA ASN A 93 19.21 16.77 -5.60
C ASN A 93 18.16 17.33 -4.62
N ARG A 94 17.11 16.57 -4.30
CA ARG A 94 16.18 16.91 -3.22
C ARG A 94 16.79 16.52 -1.87
N ASN A 95 16.70 17.42 -0.89
CA ASN A 95 17.03 17.12 0.49
C ASN A 95 16.29 15.84 0.92
N PHE A 96 17.05 14.80 1.29
CA PHE A 96 16.53 13.45 1.50
C PHE A 96 15.54 13.46 2.67
N LYS A 97 14.24 13.42 2.37
CA LYS A 97 13.20 13.19 3.37
C LYS A 97 13.25 11.71 3.81
N THR A 98 12.94 11.43 5.08
CA THR A 98 12.97 10.09 5.68
C THR A 98 12.38 9.00 4.76
N ILE A 99 13.14 7.93 4.55
CA ILE A 99 12.75 6.79 3.72
C ILE A 99 11.69 5.97 4.45
N THR A 100 10.45 5.98 3.97
CA THR A 100 9.33 5.27 4.62
C THR A 100 9.02 3.90 3.99
N PHE A 101 9.37 3.70 2.72
CA PHE A 101 9.04 2.47 2.00
C PHE A 101 10.23 2.01 1.14
N TRP A 102 10.48 0.70 1.15
CA TRP A 102 11.36 -0.02 0.25
C TRP A 102 10.54 -0.60 -0.91
N LEU A 103 11.16 -0.59 -2.08
CA LEU A 103 10.60 -1.11 -3.32
C LEU A 103 11.51 -2.25 -3.80
N VAL A 104 11.02 -3.49 -3.71
CA VAL A 104 11.79 -4.67 -4.12
C VAL A 104 11.31 -5.12 -5.50
N PRO A 105 12.15 -5.14 -6.53
CA PRO A 105 11.75 -5.59 -7.86
C PRO A 105 11.39 -7.08 -7.83
N THR A 106 10.38 -7.46 -8.61
CA THR A 106 10.04 -8.87 -8.89
C THR A 106 10.70 -9.32 -10.20
N LYS A 107 10.62 -10.62 -10.50
CA LYS A 107 11.05 -11.24 -11.78
C LYS A 107 10.61 -10.47 -13.01
N SER A 108 9.43 -9.83 -12.95
CA SER A 108 9.01 -8.85 -13.93
C SER A 108 9.51 -7.47 -13.51
N HIS A 109 10.57 -6.97 -14.16
CA HIS A 109 11.23 -5.68 -13.87
C HIS A 109 10.31 -4.43 -13.86
N ALA A 110 9.03 -4.58 -14.21
CA ALA A 110 8.01 -3.53 -14.16
C ALA A 110 7.21 -3.50 -12.84
N THR A 111 7.29 -4.53 -12.00
CA THR A 111 6.50 -4.68 -10.77
C THR A 111 7.41 -4.65 -9.55
N TYR A 112 6.96 -4.02 -8.47
CA TYR A 112 7.73 -3.86 -7.24
C TYR A 112 6.86 -4.19 -6.03
N TYR A 113 7.42 -4.92 -5.07
CA TYR A 113 6.83 -5.11 -3.74
C TYR A 113 7.06 -3.86 -2.90
N ILE A 114 6.02 -3.42 -2.21
CA ILE A 114 6.08 -2.31 -1.29
C ILE A 114 6.25 -2.85 0.13
N ILE A 115 7.35 -2.48 0.78
CA ILE A 115 7.64 -2.85 2.16
C ILE A 115 7.81 -1.56 2.96
N LYS A 116 7.03 -1.39 4.02
CA LYS A 116 7.19 -0.24 4.92
C LYS A 116 8.36 -0.51 5.88
N VAL A 117 9.24 0.50 6.03
CA VAL A 117 10.32 0.54 7.04
C VAL A 117 9.78 1.00 8.37
#